data_AF-A0A354H0L6-F1
#
_entry.id   AF-A0A354H0L6-F1
#
_cell.length_a   1.000
_cell.length_b   1.000
_cell.length_c   1.000
_cell.angle_alpha   90.00
_cell.angle_beta   90.00
_cell.angle_gamma   90.00
#
_symmetry.space_group_name_H-M   'P 1'
#
loop_
_entity.id
_entity.type
_entity.pdbx_description
1 polymer ?
#
loop_
_entity_poly.entity_id
_entity_poly.type
_entity_poly.pdbx_seq_one_letter_code
_entity_poly.pdbx_strand_id
1 'polypeptide(L)'
;NVVLGNAFATPGIPVDTHVGRLSRRMGLTVHVDPVKVERDLMGLIPKKEWTMFGHRMIYHGRRVCHARRPLCEECSLAKFCPKVGVIQNA
;
A
#
# COMPACT_ATOMS: atom_id res chain seq x y z
N ASN A 1 0.37 -15.44 -4.55
CA ASN A 1 0.10 -14.16 -5.26
C ASN A 1 1.31 -13.52 -5.95
N VAL A 2 2.57 -13.85 -5.63
CA VAL A 2 3.74 -13.38 -6.42
C VAL A 2 3.92 -14.18 -7.72
N VAL A 3 3.68 -15.50 -7.69
CA VAL A 3 3.90 -16.39 -8.85
C VAL A 3 2.84 -16.21 -9.96
N LEU A 4 1.58 -15.98 -9.60
CA LEU A 4 0.48 -15.78 -10.58
C LEU A 4 0.57 -14.43 -11.33
N GLY A 5 1.10 -13.39 -10.69
CA GLY A 5 1.32 -12.09 -11.35
C GLY A 5 2.45 -12.13 -12.38
N ASN A 6 3.49 -12.94 -12.16
CA ASN A 6 4.60 -13.10 -13.10
C ASN A 6 4.28 -14.06 -14.26
N ALA A 7 3.36 -15.02 -14.08
CA ALA A 7 3.13 -16.09 -15.05
C ALA A 7 1.99 -15.83 -16.06
N PHE A 8 1.05 -14.90 -15.79
CA PHE A 8 -0.18 -14.77 -16.58
C PHE A 8 -0.46 -13.41 -17.23
N ALA A 9 0.47 -12.46 -17.18
CA ALA A 9 0.37 -11.18 -17.90
C ALA A 9 -0.93 -10.36 -17.68
N THR A 10 -1.72 -10.67 -16.64
CA THR A 10 -2.85 -9.83 -16.25
C THR A 10 -2.31 -8.64 -15.46
N PRO A 11 -2.37 -7.41 -15.99
CA PRO A 11 -1.89 -6.25 -15.27
C PRO A 11 -2.75 -6.04 -14.01
N GLY A 12 -2.10 -5.99 -12.86
CA GLY A 12 -2.72 -5.82 -11.55
C GLY A 12 -1.72 -5.26 -10.54
N ILE A 13 -2.22 -4.75 -9.42
CA ILE A 13 -1.38 -4.27 -8.32
C ILE A 13 -1.33 -5.39 -7.29
N PRO A 14 -0.22 -6.12 -7.13
CA PRO A 14 -0.16 -7.22 -6.18
C PRO A 14 -0.34 -6.68 -4.75
N VAL A 15 -1.46 -7.02 -4.12
CA VAL A 15 -1.76 -6.61 -2.74
C VAL A 15 -1.19 -7.65 -1.77
N ASP A 16 -0.05 -7.31 -1.17
CA ASP A 16 0.52 -8.03 -0.03
C ASP A 16 0.19 -7.35 1.31
N THR A 17 0.77 -7.83 2.41
CA THR A 17 0.55 -7.27 3.75
C THR A 17 1.08 -5.85 3.92
N HIS A 18 2.06 -5.42 3.12
CA HIS A 18 2.55 -4.04 3.11
C HIS A 18 1.59 -3.16 2.34
N VAL A 19 1.29 -3.51 1.08
CA VAL A 19 0.39 -2.74 0.22
C VAL A 19 -0.97 -2.56 0.90
N GLY A 20 -1.62 -3.64 1.34
CA GLY A 20 -2.93 -3.56 1.98
C GLY A 20 -2.94 -2.77 3.29
N ARG A 21 -1.86 -2.80 4.08
CA ARG A 21 -1.75 -1.99 5.30
C ARG A 21 -1.57 -0.51 4.97
N LEU A 22 -0.65 -0.19 4.06
CA LEU A 22 -0.33 1.19 3.72
C LEU A 22 -1.50 1.86 3.00
N SER A 23 -2.16 1.16 2.07
CA SER A 23 -3.33 1.69 1.36
C SER A 23 -4.43 2.12 2.33
N ARG A 24 -4.70 1.33 3.38
CA ARG A 24 -5.66 1.72 4.42
C ARG A 24 -5.18 2.89 5.27
N ARG A 25 -3.93 2.87 5.74
CA ARG A 25 -3.35 3.97 6.55
C ARG A 25 -3.35 5.31 5.81
N MET A 26 -3.09 5.27 4.50
CA MET A 26 -3.08 6.43 3.62
C MET A 26 -4.48 6.84 3.15
N GLY A 27 -5.54 6.11 3.53
CA GLY A 27 -6.92 6.42 3.14
C GLY A 27 -7.23 6.14 1.67
N LEU A 28 -6.41 5.33 0.98
CA LEU A 28 -6.64 4.94 -0.43
C LEU A 28 -7.75 3.90 -0.57
N THR A 29 -8.09 3.20 0.52
CA THR A 29 -9.16 2.19 0.57
C THR A 29 -9.61 1.99 2.02
N VAL A 30 -10.86 1.57 2.19
CA VAL A 30 -11.40 1.09 3.46
C VAL A 30 -11.45 -0.44 3.53
N HIS A 31 -11.15 -1.12 2.43
CA HIS A 31 -11.25 -2.57 2.33
C HIS A 31 -10.01 -3.28 2.90
N VAL A 32 -10.24 -4.47 3.46
CA VAL A 32 -9.18 -5.39 3.95
C VAL A 32 -8.97 -6.54 2.97
N ASP A 33 -10.01 -6.93 2.24
CA ASP A 33 -9.95 -7.95 1.21
C ASP A 33 -8.98 -7.54 0.09
N PRO A 34 -7.93 -8.34 -0.21
CA PRO A 34 -6.92 -7.98 -1.19
C PRO A 34 -7.46 -7.70 -2.60
N VAL A 35 -8.51 -8.41 -3.03
CA VAL A 35 -9.11 -8.23 -4.36
C VAL A 35 -9.84 -6.89 -4.44
N LYS A 36 -10.55 -6.51 -3.37
CA LYS A 36 -11.19 -5.19 -3.30
C LYS A 36 -10.16 -4.06 -3.23
N VAL A 37 -9.10 -4.24 -2.43
CA VAL A 37 -8.00 -3.27 -2.34
C VAL A 37 -7.32 -3.07 -3.70
N GLU A 38 -7.04 -4.16 -4.41
CA GLU A 38 -6.43 -4.09 -5.75
C GLU A 38 -7.30 -3.27 -6.71
N ARG A 39 -8.62 -3.55 -6.71
CA ARG A 39 -9.58 -2.82 -7.55
C ARG A 39 -9.63 -1.33 -7.23
N ASP A 40 -9.64 -0.96 -5.95
CA ASP A 40 -9.62 0.45 -5.55
C ASP A 40 -8.34 1.14 -6.04
N LEU A 41 -7.17 0.50 -5.84
CA LEU A 41 -5.89 1.06 -6.26
C LEU A 41 -5.79 1.18 -7.79
N MET A 42 -6.32 0.22 -8.55
CA MET A 42 -6.37 0.30 -10.01
C MET A 42 -7.21 1.48 -10.52
N GLY A 43 -8.23 1.91 -9.76
CA GLY A 43 -9.03 3.10 -10.05
C GLY A 43 -8.33 4.43 -9.71
N LEU A 44 -7.34 4.41 -8.82
CA LEU A 44 -6.61 5.59 -8.35
C LEU A 44 -5.27 5.81 -9.06
N ILE A 45 -4.60 4.73 -9.46
CA ILE A 45 -3.23 4.75 -9.98
C ILE A 45 -3.24 4.52 -11.49
N PRO A 46 -2.52 5.32 -12.31
CA PRO A 46 -2.40 5.07 -13.73
C PRO A 46 -1.86 3.67 -14.03
N LYS A 47 -2.44 2.98 -15.03
CA LYS A 47 -2.09 1.58 -15.38
C LYS A 47 -0.60 1.33 -15.58
N LYS A 48 0.14 2.29 -16.15
CA LYS A 48 1.58 2.22 -16.36
C LYS A 48 2.40 2.18 -15.05
N GLU A 49 1.84 2.63 -13.93
CA GLU A 49 2.51 2.73 -12.65
C GLU A 49 2.22 1.54 -11.72
N TRP A 50 1.29 0.64 -12.05
CA TRP A 50 0.80 -0.38 -11.11
C TRP A 50 1.91 -1.23 -10.46
N THR A 51 2.82 -1.77 -11.26
CA THR A 51 3.95 -2.58 -10.76
C THR A 51 4.88 -1.74 -9.88
N MET A 52 5.28 -0.56 -10.36
CA MET A 52 6.23 0.29 -9.62
C MET A 52 5.62 0.89 -8.37
N PHE A 53 4.33 1.19 -8.37
CA PHE A 53 3.57 1.60 -7.20
C PHE A 53 3.60 0.50 -6.13
N GLY A 54 3.31 -0.75 -6.51
CA GLY A 54 3.43 -1.91 -5.62
C GLY A 54 4.82 -2.03 -4.99
N HIS A 55 5.88 -1.95 -5.80
CA HIS A 55 7.25 -1.98 -5.29
C HIS A 55 7.56 -0.84 -4.31
N ARG A 56 7.14 0.39 -4.62
CA ARG A 56 7.33 1.55 -3.72
C ARG A 56 6.58 1.39 -2.42
N MET A 57 5.36 0.86 -2.45
CA MET A 57 4.56 0.57 -1.26
C MET A 57 5.22 -0.49 -0.39
N ILE A 58 5.71 -1.60 -0.97
CA ILE A 58 6.43 -2.63 -0.23
C ILE A 58 7.69 -2.05 0.41
N TYR A 59 8.49 -1.30 -0.37
CA TYR A 59 9.72 -0.68 0.12
C TYR A 59 9.44 0.31 1.27
N HIS A 60 8.46 1.20 1.09
CA HIS A 60 8.08 2.16 2.13
C HIS A 60 7.54 1.47 3.38
N GLY A 61 6.72 0.42 3.21
CA GLY A 61 6.17 -0.35 4.31
C GLY A 61 7.21 -1.17 5.07
N ARG A 62 8.37 -1.44 4.47
CA ARG A 62 9.51 -2.12 5.10
C ARG A 62 10.44 -1.15 5.84
N ARG A 63 10.65 0.06 5.30
CA ARG A 63 11.67 1.00 5.84
C ARG A 63 11.12 2.13 6.70
N VAL A 64 9.84 2.50 6.55
CA VAL A 64 9.26 3.69 7.20
C VAL A 64 7.94 3.34 7.89
N CYS A 65 6.98 2.82 7.13
CA CYS A 65 5.63 2.56 7.64
C CYS A 65 5.49 1.14 8.21
N HIS A 66 6.29 0.85 9.24
CA HIS A 66 6.30 -0.45 9.92
C HIS A 66 4.93 -0.82 10.51
N ALA A 67 4.65 -2.11 10.63
CA ALA A 67 3.34 -2.60 11.09
C ALA A 67 3.00 -2.14 12.52
N ARG A 68 3.95 -2.23 13.45
CA ARG A 68 3.71 -1.90 14.87
C ARG A 68 4.02 -0.44 15.22
N ARG A 69 5.21 0.05 14.86
CA ARG A 69 5.68 1.42 15.18
C ARG A 69 6.15 2.13 13.90
N PRO A 70 5.25 2.71 13.10
CA PRO A 70 5.65 3.44 11.90
C PRO A 70 6.38 4.74 12.25
N LEU A 71 7.41 5.08 11.48
CA LEU A 71 8.19 6.31 11.63
C LEU A 71 7.42 7.49 10.99
N CYS A 72 6.25 7.82 11.53
CA CYS A 72 5.37 8.83 10.94
C CYS A 72 5.97 10.24 10.95
N GLU A 73 6.88 10.55 11.87
CA GLU A 73 7.54 11.87 11.97
C GLU A 73 8.61 12.06 10.88
N GLU A 74 9.28 10.97 10.50
CA GLU A 74 10.30 10.95 9.45
C GLU A 74 9.71 10.64 8.06
N CYS A 75 8.41 10.34 8.00
CA CYS A 75 7.76 9.95 6.76
C CYS A 75 7.54 11.15 5.84
N SER A 76 8.11 11.11 4.64
CA SER A 76 7.91 12.16 3.61
C SER A 76 6.44 12.35 3.20
N LEU A 77 5.59 11.35 3.42
CA LEU A 77 4.16 11.38 3.13
C LEU A 77 3.32 11.82 4.34
N ALA A 78 3.93 12.10 5.50
CA ALA A 78 3.21 12.34 6.76
C ALA A 78 2.20 13.50 6.68
N LYS A 79 2.53 14.56 5.92
CA LYS A 79 1.66 15.72 5.74
C LYS A 79 0.37 15.41 4.96
N PHE A 80 0.40 14.37 4.13
CA PHE A 80 -0.73 13.97 3.28
C PHE A 80 -1.39 12.67 3.77
N CYS A 81 -0.75 11.94 4.67
CA CYS A 81 -1.22 10.67 5.17
C CYS A 81 -2.23 10.90 6.32
N PRO A 82 -3.48 10.41 6.21
CA PRO A 82 -4.46 10.51 7.30
C PRO A 82 -4.12 9.64 8.52
N LYS A 83 -3.10 8.76 8.42
CA LYS A 83 -2.63 7.87 9.48
C LYS A 83 -3.75 6.98 10.07
N VAL A 84 -4.69 6.53 9.23
CA VAL A 84 -5.86 5.73 9.68
C VAL A 84 -5.41 4.48 10.43
N GLY A 85 -5.87 4.32 11.68
CA GLY A 85 -5.53 3.17 12.52
C GLY A 85 -4.07 3.11 12.96
N VAL A 86 -3.32 4.22 12.88
CA VAL A 86 -2.00 4.36 13.50
C VAL A 86 -2.19 4.96 14.88
N ILE A 87 -1.92 4.18 15.92
CA ILE A 87 -1.86 4.67 17.29
C ILE A 87 -0.45 5.24 17.46
N GLN A 88 -0.30 6.56 17.41
CA GLN A 88 0.96 7.20 17.79
C GLN A 88 0.97 7.26 19.32
N ASN A 89 1.86 6.51 19.97
CA ASN A 89 2.22 6.83 21.34
C ASN A 89 3.09 8.09 21.26
N ALA A 90 2.54 9.20 21.73
CA ALA A 90 3.34 10.35 22.17
C ALA A 90 4.30 9.91 23.27
#